data_AF-A0A9W4S9B5-F1
#
_entry.id   AF-A0A9W4S9B5-F1
#
_cell.length_a   1.000
_cell.length_b   1.000
_cell.length_c   1.000
_cell.angle_alpha   90.00
_cell.angle_beta   90.00
_cell.angle_gamma   90.00
#
_symmetry.space_group_name_H-M   'P 1'
#
loop_
_entity.id
_entity.type
_entity.pdbx_description
1 polymer ?
#
loop_
_entity_poly.entity_id
_entity_poly.type
_entity_poly.pdbx_seq_one_letter_code
_entity_poly.pdbx_strand_id
1 'polypeptide(L)'
;QQLRRAHTNSAKDDAKLIFGTVFSLRNMVRKLGGDDDAFISYRTSGYKLHYYETPSNLRFVMLTDTATLSMRNVLHQIYINLWVEYVVKNPLAPAEHKGGEGVKNELFELGLDQFIRGLM
;
A
#
# COMPACT_ATOMS: atom_id res chain seq x y z
N GLN A 1 -27.51 -6.97 7.28
CA GLN A 1 -26.23 -7.28 7.97
C GLN A 1 -25.37 -8.34 7.25
N GLN A 2 -25.94 -9.33 6.54
CA GLN A 2 -25.15 -10.35 5.81
C GLN A 2 -24.38 -9.84 4.58
N LEU A 3 -24.90 -8.84 3.84
CA LEU A 3 -24.26 -8.29 2.62
C LEU A 3 -22.92 -7.56 2.87
N ARG A 4 -22.77 -6.84 4.00
CA ARG A 4 -21.50 -6.17 4.36
C ARG A 4 -20.38 -7.16 4.69
N ARG A 5 -20.74 -8.38 5.15
CA ARG A 5 -19.79 -9.43 5.55
C ARG A 5 -19.12 -10.11 4.34
N ALA A 6 -19.85 -10.27 3.24
CA ALA A 6 -19.32 -10.83 1.99
C ALA A 6 -18.29 -9.90 1.34
N HIS A 7 -18.54 -8.59 1.35
CA HIS A 7 -17.63 -7.59 0.75
C HIS A 7 -16.32 -7.44 1.54
N THR A 8 -16.36 -7.55 2.87
CA THR A 8 -15.14 -7.54 3.71
C THR A 8 -14.28 -8.79 3.55
N ASN A 9 -14.87 -9.94 3.20
CA ASN A 9 -14.10 -11.14 2.89
C ASN A 9 -13.35 -10.97 1.56
N SER A 10 -13.99 -10.36 0.55
CA SER A 10 -13.35 -10.01 -0.72
C SER A 10 -12.10 -9.16 -0.52
N ALA A 11 -12.21 -8.03 0.20
CA ALA A 11 -11.08 -7.12 0.37
C ALA A 11 -9.86 -7.77 1.06
N LYS A 12 -10.10 -8.66 2.04
CA LYS A 12 -9.03 -9.42 2.70
C LYS A 12 -8.37 -10.43 1.76
N ASP A 13 -9.16 -11.09 0.93
CA ASP A 13 -8.64 -12.07 -0.02
C ASP A 13 -7.92 -11.38 -1.19
N ASP A 14 -8.43 -10.24 -1.66
CA ASP A 14 -7.78 -9.37 -2.64
C ASP A 14 -6.42 -8.89 -2.12
N ALA A 15 -6.34 -8.49 -0.84
CA ALA A 15 -5.07 -8.10 -0.21
C ALA A 15 -4.05 -9.25 -0.17
N LYS A 16 -4.48 -10.49 0.08
CA LYS A 16 -3.60 -11.67 0.03
C LYS A 16 -3.10 -11.93 -1.40
N LEU A 17 -3.96 -11.79 -2.40
CA LEU A 17 -3.58 -11.94 -3.80
C LEU A 17 -2.54 -10.89 -4.19
N ILE A 18 -2.80 -9.62 -3.89
CA ILE A 18 -1.86 -8.52 -4.13
C ILE A 18 -0.52 -8.79 -3.44
N PHE A 19 -0.54 -9.24 -2.18
CA PHE A 19 0.66 -9.60 -1.45
C PHE A 19 1.46 -10.70 -2.17
N GLY A 20 0.81 -11.79 -2.59
CA GLY A 20 1.44 -12.88 -3.31
C GLY A 20 2.04 -12.44 -4.65
N THR A 21 1.31 -11.60 -5.40
CA THR A 21 1.78 -11.04 -6.67
C THR A 21 3.01 -10.17 -6.48
N VAL A 22 2.96 -9.21 -5.56
CA VAL A 22 4.09 -8.30 -5.27
C VAL A 22 5.30 -9.08 -4.77
N PHE A 23 5.10 -10.07 -3.90
CA PHE A 23 6.19 -10.93 -3.41
C PHE A 23 6.88 -11.65 -4.56
N SER A 24 6.09 -12.22 -5.48
CA SER A 24 6.61 -12.99 -6.62
C SER A 24 7.36 -12.09 -7.61
N LEU A 25 6.79 -10.93 -7.94
CA LEU A 25 7.42 -9.97 -8.86
C LEU A 25 8.70 -9.36 -8.30
N ARG A 26 8.73 -9.01 -7.01
CA ARG A 26 9.94 -8.50 -6.35
C ARG A 26 11.08 -9.52 -6.43
N ASN A 27 10.79 -10.80 -6.17
CA ASN A 27 11.79 -11.86 -6.27
C ASN A 27 12.25 -12.06 -7.72
N MET A 28 11.34 -11.95 -8.69
CA MET A 28 11.68 -12.05 -10.11
C MET A 28 12.61 -10.91 -10.54
N VAL A 29 12.27 -9.66 -10.20
CA VAL A 29 13.08 -8.48 -10.53
C VAL A 29 14.49 -8.61 -9.96
N ARG A 30 14.63 -8.98 -8.67
CA ARG A 30 15.96 -9.18 -8.08
C ARG A 30 16.77 -10.30 -8.74
N LYS A 31 16.12 -11.40 -9.14
CA LYS A 31 16.79 -12.51 -9.83
C LYS A 31 17.26 -12.14 -11.23
N LEU A 32 16.54 -11.26 -11.92
CA LEU A 32 16.84 -10.87 -13.31
C LEU A 32 17.75 -9.65 -13.40
N GLY A 33 17.52 -8.64 -12.55
CA GLY A 33 18.22 -7.36 -12.55
C GLY A 33 19.38 -7.25 -11.56
N GLY A 34 19.54 -8.22 -10.65
CA GLY A 34 20.55 -8.20 -9.59
C GLY A 34 20.07 -7.54 -8.30
N ASP A 35 20.96 -7.41 -7.32
CA ASP A 35 20.61 -6.96 -5.97
C ASP A 35 20.21 -5.48 -5.87
N ASP A 36 20.65 -4.66 -6.82
CA ASP A 36 20.35 -3.22 -6.86
C ASP A 36 19.03 -2.90 -7.58
N ASP A 37 18.40 -3.89 -8.24
CA ASP A 37 17.14 -3.70 -8.94
C ASP A 37 15.93 -3.89 -7.99
N ALA A 38 14.91 -3.08 -8.18
CA ALA A 38 13.74 -3.02 -7.31
C ALA A 38 12.45 -2.98 -8.12
N PHE A 39 11.47 -3.79 -7.72
CA PHE A 39 10.14 -3.73 -8.30
C PHE A 39 9.51 -2.35 -8.08
N ILE A 40 8.99 -1.72 -9.14
CA ILE A 40 8.39 -0.36 -9.09
C ILE A 40 6.89 -0.39 -9.34
N SER A 41 6.44 -1.12 -10.37
CA SER A 41 5.04 -1.17 -10.77
C SER A 41 4.80 -2.29 -11.78
N TYR A 42 3.55 -2.70 -11.96
CA TYR A 42 3.11 -3.40 -13.16
C TYR A 42 1.83 -2.77 -13.71
N ARG A 43 1.59 -2.98 -15.00
CA ARG A 43 0.41 -2.47 -15.71
C ARG A 43 -0.29 -3.62 -16.40
N THR A 44 -1.61 -3.67 -16.29
CA THR A 44 -2.50 -4.53 -17.07
C THR A 44 -3.30 -3.68 -18.06
N SER A 45 -4.21 -4.30 -18.81
CA SER A 45 -5.17 -3.56 -19.65
C SER A 45 -6.20 -2.76 -18.85
N GLY A 46 -6.48 -3.15 -17.60
CA GLY A 46 -7.53 -2.54 -16.78
C GLY A 46 -7.04 -1.63 -15.65
N TYR A 47 -5.82 -1.85 -15.15
CA TYR A 47 -5.30 -1.08 -14.02
C TYR A 47 -3.76 -1.07 -13.99
N LYS A 48 -3.21 -0.18 -13.18
CA LYS A 48 -1.78 -0.13 -12.85
C LYS A 48 -1.59 -0.25 -11.35
N LEU A 49 -0.68 -1.11 -10.93
CA LEU A 49 -0.25 -1.24 -9.54
C LEU A 49 1.06 -0.49 -9.36
N HIS A 50 1.08 0.46 -8.42
CA HIS A 50 2.27 1.21 -8.01
C HIS A 50 2.77 0.67 -6.67
N TYR A 51 4.10 0.58 -6.52
CA TYR A 51 4.74 0.03 -5.34
C TYR A 51 5.78 0.99 -4.77
N TYR A 52 5.83 1.06 -3.43
CA TYR A 52 6.87 1.76 -2.70
C TYR A 52 7.23 0.96 -1.43
N GLU A 53 8.51 0.65 -1.27
CA GLU A 53 9.05 -0.02 -0.08
C GLU A 53 9.97 0.95 0.66
N THR A 54 9.73 1.10 1.95
CA THR A 54 10.59 1.86 2.86
C THR A 54 11.81 1.04 3.26
N PRO A 55 12.90 1.66 3.74
CA PRO A 55 14.06 0.93 4.28
C PRO A 55 13.73 -0.01 5.44
N SER A 56 12.64 0.26 6.19
CA SER A 56 12.14 -0.60 7.27
C SER A 56 11.18 -1.70 6.79
N ASN A 57 11.17 -2.02 5.48
CA ASN A 57 10.33 -3.04 4.85
C ASN A 57 8.81 -2.81 4.97
N LEU A 58 8.36 -1.60 5.30
CA LEU A 58 6.95 -1.22 5.14
C LEU A 58 6.68 -0.98 3.65
N ARG A 59 5.61 -1.60 3.13
CA ARG A 59 5.27 -1.61 1.71
C ARG A 59 3.92 -0.93 1.50
N PHE A 60 3.91 0.05 0.61
CA PHE A 60 2.72 0.71 0.14
C PHE A 60 2.40 0.27 -1.28
N VAL A 61 1.13 0.00 -1.52
CA VAL A 61 0.61 -0.43 -2.83
C VAL A 61 -0.62 0.41 -3.16
N MET A 62 -0.70 0.88 -4.40
CA MET A 62 -1.85 1.65 -4.90
C MET A 62 -2.26 1.12 -6.27
N LEU A 63 -3.57 0.94 -6.47
CA LEU A 63 -4.15 0.59 -7.75
C LEU A 63 -4.79 1.84 -8.36
N THR A 64 -4.50 2.11 -9.63
CA THR A 64 -5.07 3.22 -10.40
C THR A 64 -5.50 2.74 -11.78
N ASP A 65 -6.11 3.62 -12.56
CA ASP A 65 -6.28 3.39 -13.99
C ASP A 65 -4.91 3.31 -14.70
N THR A 66 -4.93 2.90 -15.96
CA THR A 66 -3.70 2.62 -16.73
C THR A 66 -3.01 3.85 -17.31
N ALA A 67 -3.70 4.99 -17.41
CA ALA A 67 -3.14 6.25 -17.90
C ALA A 67 -2.40 7.02 -16.80
N THR A 68 -2.71 6.73 -15.54
CA THR A 68 -2.04 7.33 -14.39
C THR A 68 -0.51 7.14 -14.43
N LEU A 69 0.19 8.28 -14.31
CA LEU A 69 1.65 8.36 -14.18
C LEU A 69 2.13 7.69 -12.89
N SER A 70 3.45 7.62 -12.70
CA SER A 70 4.01 6.99 -11.49
C SER A 70 3.49 7.65 -10.21
N MET A 71 2.89 6.85 -9.32
CA MET A 71 2.44 7.30 -8.00
C MET A 71 3.52 7.13 -6.92
N ARG A 72 4.78 6.89 -7.28
CA ARG A 72 5.87 6.67 -6.30
C ARG A 72 6.06 7.86 -5.35
N ASN A 73 5.98 9.09 -5.85
CA ASN A 73 6.10 10.29 -5.03
C ASN A 73 4.90 10.45 -4.08
N VAL A 74 3.70 10.09 -4.55
CA VAL A 74 2.48 10.08 -3.75
C VAL A 74 2.58 9.05 -2.63
N LEU A 75 2.99 7.82 -2.94
CA LEU A 75 3.23 6.78 -1.94
C LEU A 75 4.29 7.18 -0.91
N HIS A 76 5.35 7.86 -1.35
CA HIS A 76 6.35 8.41 -0.45
C HIS A 76 5.76 9.51 0.46
N GLN A 77 4.93 10.41 -0.07
CA GLN A 77 4.25 11.44 0.74
C GLN A 77 3.31 10.83 1.78
N ILE A 78 2.58 9.76 1.44
CA ILE A 78 1.78 9.00 2.40
C ILE A 78 2.66 8.47 3.53
N TYR A 79 3.84 7.94 3.20
CA TYR A 79 4.79 7.48 4.22
C TYR A 79 5.25 8.63 5.13
N ILE A 80 5.83 9.69 4.57
CA ILE A 80 6.48 10.73 5.38
C ILE A 80 5.48 11.62 6.15
N ASN A 81 4.36 12.00 5.53
CA ASN A 81 3.47 13.02 6.07
C ASN A 81 2.30 12.43 6.86
N LEU A 82 1.96 11.14 6.63
CA LEU A 82 0.82 10.49 7.28
C LEU A 82 1.26 9.34 8.16
N TRP A 83 1.95 8.34 7.60
CA TRP A 83 2.34 7.15 8.37
C TRP A 83 3.31 7.51 9.50
N VAL A 84 4.39 8.23 9.19
CA VAL A 84 5.36 8.64 10.22
C VAL A 84 4.71 9.57 11.25
N GLU A 85 3.91 10.53 10.78
CA GLU A 85 3.30 11.55 11.65
C GLU A 85 2.28 10.97 12.62
N TYR A 86 1.36 10.14 12.14
CA TYR A 86 0.21 9.70 12.94
C TYR A 86 0.35 8.28 13.49
N VAL A 87 1.21 7.44 12.91
CA VAL A 87 1.41 6.05 13.36
C VAL A 87 2.70 5.94 14.14
N VAL A 88 3.84 6.28 13.53
CA VAL A 88 5.17 6.06 14.16
C VAL A 88 5.39 6.99 15.35
N LYS A 89 5.01 8.26 15.25
CA LYS A 89 5.16 9.22 16.35
C LYS A 89 4.11 9.07 17.46
N ASN A 90 3.11 8.19 17.30
CA ASN A 90 2.11 7.95 18.32
C ASN A 90 2.61 6.85 19.29
N PRO A 91 3.06 7.18 20.51
CA PRO A 91 3.61 6.18 21.44
C PRO A 91 2.55 5.21 21.98
N LEU A 92 1.27 5.51 21.78
CA LEU A 92 0.15 4.65 22.15
C LEU A 92 -0.25 3.69 21.01
N ALA A 93 0.24 3.92 19.79
CA ALA A 93 0.00 3.01 18.68
C ALA A 93 0.89 1.77 18.81
N PRO A 94 0.36 0.57 18.54
CA PRO A 94 1.18 -0.63 18.51
C PRO A 94 2.22 -0.51 17.39
N ALA A 95 3.46 -0.93 17.67
CA ALA A 95 4.55 -0.91 16.69
C ALA A 95 4.27 -1.80 15.46
N GLU A 96 3.47 -2.85 15.64
CA GLU A 96 3.02 -3.75 14.58
C GLU A 96 1.51 -4.01 14.72
N HIS A 97 0.76 -3.85 13.63
CA HIS A 97 -0.66 -4.16 13.60
C HIS A 97 -0.90 -5.64 13.24
N LYS A 98 -0.65 -6.53 14.21
CA LYS A 98 -0.76 -7.99 14.04
C LYS A 98 -2.21 -8.43 13.77
N GLY A 99 -2.36 -9.53 13.04
CA GLY A 99 -3.68 -10.12 12.73
C GLY A 99 -4.48 -9.41 11.63
N GLY A 100 -3.86 -8.45 10.93
CA GLY A 100 -4.54 -7.68 9.89
C GLY A 100 -5.57 -6.70 10.46
N GLU A 101 -5.49 -6.37 11.75
CA GLU A 101 -6.13 -5.15 12.24
C GLU A 101 -5.46 -3.96 11.52
N GLY A 102 -6.25 -3.08 10.91
CA GLY A 102 -5.69 -1.91 10.24
C GLY A 102 -5.05 -0.93 11.23
N VAL A 103 -4.47 0.14 10.69
CA VAL A 103 -4.05 1.30 11.46
C VAL A 103 -5.31 2.00 12.00
N LYS A 104 -5.77 1.60 13.19
CA LYS A 104 -6.93 2.21 13.87
C LYS A 104 -6.58 3.56 14.48
N ASN A 105 -6.16 4.51 13.64
CA ASN A 105 -5.85 5.89 14.03
C ASN A 105 -6.69 6.84 13.17
N GLU A 106 -7.63 7.54 13.80
CA GLU A 106 -8.60 8.41 13.10
C GLU A 106 -7.93 9.56 12.35
N LEU A 107 -6.86 10.16 12.90
CA LEU A 107 -6.12 11.23 12.23
C LEU A 107 -5.41 10.72 10.97
N PHE A 108 -4.86 9.50 11.04
CA PHE A 108 -4.26 8.85 9.86
C PHE A 108 -5.32 8.56 8.80
N GLU A 109 -6.44 7.95 9.17
CA GLU A 109 -7.51 7.59 8.22
C GLU A 109 -8.12 8.84 7.55
N LEU A 110 -8.42 9.88 8.34
CA LEU A 110 -8.95 11.14 7.82
C LEU A 110 -7.94 11.86 6.93
N GLY A 111 -6.68 11.94 7.36
CA GLY A 111 -5.61 12.57 6.60
C GLY A 111 -5.35 11.84 5.27
N LEU A 112 -5.40 10.50 5.28
CA LEU A 112 -5.24 9.70 4.07
C LEU A 112 -6.42 9.89 3.10
N ASP A 113 -7.66 9.85 3.57
CA ASP A 113 -8.83 10.06 2.70
C ASP A 113 -8.81 11.46 2.06
N GLN A 114 -8.51 12.51 2.85
CA GLN A 114 -8.38 13.87 2.32
C GLN A 114 -7.25 13.99 1.31
N PHE A 115 -6.09 13.40 1.60
CA PHE A 115 -4.93 13.44 0.72
C PHE A 115 -5.23 12.75 -0.63
N ILE A 116 -5.85 11.56 -0.61
CA ILE A 116 -6.21 10.83 -1.84
C ILE A 116 -7.27 11.58 -2.65
N ARG A 117 -8.27 12.17 -2.00
CA ARG A 117 -9.29 12.99 -2.69
C ARG A 117 -8.69 14.20 -3.38
N GLY A 118 -7.63 14.79 -2.82
CA GLY A 118 -6.94 15.93 -3.43
C GLY A 118 -6.12 15.57 -4.68
N LEU A 119 -5.96 14.28 -5.01
CA LEU A 119 -5.25 13.81 -6.20
C LEU A 119 -6.18 13.56 -7.40
N MET A 120 -7.50 13.49 -7.16
CA MET A 120 -8.54 13.29 -8.18
C MET A 120 -9.09 14.62 -8.67
#